data_AF-A0A9X0AMN0-F1
#
_entry.id   AF-A0A9X0AMN0-F1
#
_cell.length_a   1.000
_cell.length_b   1.000
_cell.length_c   1.000
_cell.angle_alpha   90.00
_cell.angle_beta   90.00
_cell.angle_gamma   90.00
#
_symmetry.space_group_name_H-M   'P 1'
#
loop_
_entity.id
_entity.type
_entity.pdbx_description
1 polymer ?
#
loop_
_entity_poly.entity_id
_entity_poly.type
_entity_poly.pdbx_seq_one_letter_code
_entity_poly.pdbx_strand_id
1 'polypeptide(L)'
;MFFLRFAVAATLMVLPSHCSSNANLLVSEWKNSTVEHSQGGNALCFSGKVPVPVIATSTKLLLPELASQTEITQIFQELLQSDSNIINTTYGGTTHINSTFQVDATYCVPSSEKTNSSVMTIQILTHGIGLDKSYWDILPGYSYVDAAAAAGYATLSYNRLGVGGSDHPDPLQIVQASVDVEIQHGLTLLIRQGYFNKSFDNVIGVGHSYGSIVQLAQNAKYPNDVNGTVLTGFVNDVASLSYAIAANNPAVAAINNSTLWGNLPYGYVVHDTAISIQLPFFRAPYFPESTFKHQVAQKQTYTIGQQFTLPAIYSTAPKFKGPVDIVIGKYDFPFCQGRCDHPVDLAAATIPVLYPAADSKSESFVVPDSGHLINAHYNARAQFDQINDFLDRNGF
;
A
#
# COMPACT_ATOMS: atom_id res chain seq x y z
N MET A 1 15.10 -15.89 64.55
CA MET A 1 13.79 -15.97 63.88
C MET A 1 12.83 -15.01 64.56
N PHE A 2 12.60 -13.82 64.01
CA PHE A 2 11.39 -13.02 64.25
C PHE A 2 11.27 -11.98 63.13
N PHE A 3 10.06 -11.86 62.59
CA PHE A 3 9.68 -11.12 61.40
C PHE A 3 9.78 -9.59 61.57
N LEU A 4 10.23 -8.89 60.52
CA LEU A 4 9.84 -7.49 60.27
C LEU A 4 9.42 -7.34 58.80
N ARG A 5 8.17 -6.92 58.58
CA ARG A 5 7.65 -6.43 57.29
C ARG A 5 7.98 -4.94 57.18
N PHE A 6 8.58 -4.52 56.08
CA PHE A 6 8.61 -3.12 55.66
C PHE A 6 7.72 -2.96 54.42
N ALA A 7 6.73 -2.06 54.53
CA ALA A 7 5.95 -1.56 53.41
C ALA A 7 6.73 -0.41 52.74
N VAL A 8 6.87 -0.47 51.42
CA VAL A 8 7.37 0.65 50.62
C VAL A 8 6.17 1.26 49.90
N ALA A 9 5.87 2.52 50.22
CA ALA A 9 4.86 3.32 49.54
C ALA A 9 5.38 3.73 48.17
N ALA A 10 4.68 3.34 47.10
CA ALA A 10 4.92 3.83 45.76
C ALA A 10 4.06 5.08 45.53
N THR A 11 4.71 6.23 45.34
CA THR A 11 4.09 7.48 44.94
C THR A 11 3.66 7.36 43.48
N LEU A 12 2.35 7.34 43.21
CA LEU A 12 1.82 7.46 41.85
C LEU A 12 2.07 8.89 41.34
N MET A 13 2.91 9.03 40.31
CA MET A 13 2.88 10.20 39.44
C MET A 13 1.59 10.17 38.63
N VAL A 14 0.71 11.13 38.90
CA VAL A 14 -0.49 11.39 38.09
C VAL A 14 -0.04 12.14 36.84
N LEU A 15 -0.15 11.50 35.68
CA LEU A 15 -0.01 12.17 34.38
C LEU A 15 -1.22 13.09 34.15
N PRO A 16 -1.05 14.29 33.55
CA PRO A 16 -2.15 15.22 33.35
C PRO A 16 -3.13 14.66 32.32
N SER A 17 -4.34 14.37 32.78
CA SER A 17 -5.45 13.88 31.98
C SER A 17 -6.16 15.01 31.26
N HIS A 18 -5.55 15.65 30.25
CA HIS A 18 -6.23 16.62 29.39
C HIS A 18 -5.75 16.49 27.94
N CYS A 19 -6.28 15.50 27.22
CA CYS A 19 -6.26 15.44 25.75
C CYS A 19 -7.42 14.55 25.28
N SER A 20 -8.68 15.00 25.41
CA SER A 20 -9.84 14.16 25.01
C SER A 20 -11.01 14.90 24.34
N SER A 21 -10.88 16.18 23.99
CA SER A 21 -12.01 16.91 23.37
C SER A 21 -11.95 16.96 21.84
N ASN A 22 -10.77 16.99 21.21
CA ASN A 22 -10.66 17.13 19.75
C ASN A 22 -10.51 15.79 18.99
N ALA A 23 -9.92 14.76 19.60
CA ALA A 23 -9.76 13.44 18.98
C ALA A 23 -11.12 12.74 18.74
N ASN A 24 -12.07 12.91 19.67
CA ASN A 24 -13.42 12.32 19.58
C ASN A 24 -14.28 12.93 18.45
N LEU A 25 -13.92 14.11 17.95
CA LEU A 25 -14.65 14.75 16.85
C LEU A 25 -14.20 14.23 15.48
N LEU A 26 -12.93 13.90 15.27
CA LEU A 26 -12.41 13.48 13.95
C LEU A 26 -12.88 12.08 13.50
N VAL A 27 -13.41 11.26 14.41
CA VAL A 27 -13.58 9.80 14.22
C VAL A 27 -14.95 9.30 14.69
N SER A 28 -15.89 10.19 14.99
CA SER A 28 -17.20 9.83 15.57
C SER A 28 -18.06 8.91 14.69
N GLU A 29 -17.76 8.82 13.40
CA GLU A 29 -18.46 7.96 12.44
C GLU A 29 -17.77 6.62 12.14
N TRP A 30 -16.53 6.42 12.60
CA TRP A 30 -15.79 5.19 12.28
C TRP A 30 -16.15 4.06 13.23
N LYS A 31 -16.32 2.86 12.67
CA LYS A 31 -16.51 1.65 13.48
C LYS A 31 -15.16 1.13 13.97
N ASN A 32 -15.10 0.72 15.23
CA ASN A 32 -13.93 0.16 15.92
C ASN A 32 -12.71 1.10 15.89
N SER A 33 -12.91 2.37 16.21
CA SER A 33 -11.83 3.34 16.15
C SER A 33 -10.79 3.19 17.25
N THR A 34 -9.51 3.30 16.88
CA THR A 34 -8.39 3.42 17.83
C THR A 34 -7.62 4.72 17.56
N VAL A 35 -6.98 5.24 18.61
CA VAL A 35 -6.12 6.42 18.53
C VAL A 35 -4.76 6.05 19.08
N GLU A 36 -3.75 6.15 18.24
CA GLU A 36 -2.40 5.67 18.51
C GLU A 36 -1.39 6.66 17.93
N HIS A 37 -0.16 6.60 18.39
CA HIS A 37 0.93 7.31 17.72
C HIS A 37 1.53 6.42 16.63
N SER A 38 2.06 7.03 15.57
CA SER A 38 2.94 6.33 14.63
C SER A 38 4.16 5.76 15.35
N GLN A 39 4.86 4.80 14.72
CA GLN A 39 5.94 4.06 15.39
C GLN A 39 7.03 4.96 15.99
N GLY A 40 7.39 6.07 15.33
CA GLY A 40 8.34 7.07 15.80
C GLY A 40 7.72 8.25 16.55
N GLY A 41 6.39 8.33 16.66
CA GLY A 41 5.68 9.32 17.49
C GLY A 41 5.47 10.70 16.87
N ASN A 42 5.85 10.92 15.61
CA ASN A 42 5.67 12.21 14.94
C ASN A 42 4.23 12.46 14.47
N ALA A 43 3.40 11.41 14.40
CA ALA A 43 2.01 11.50 14.02
C ALA A 43 1.06 11.02 15.13
N LEU A 44 -0.13 11.61 15.16
CA LEU A 44 -1.30 11.07 15.85
C LEU A 44 -2.19 10.41 14.80
N CYS A 45 -2.47 9.13 14.98
CA CYS A 45 -3.12 8.27 14.00
C CYS A 45 -4.46 7.75 14.53
N PHE A 46 -5.46 7.81 13.67
CA PHE A 46 -6.82 7.38 13.89
C PHE A 46 -7.10 6.21 12.96
N SER A 47 -7.35 5.02 13.51
CA SER A 47 -7.58 3.79 12.74
C SER A 47 -9.03 3.32 12.84
N GLY A 48 -9.54 2.64 11.82
CA GLY A 48 -10.87 2.01 11.84
C GLY A 48 -11.44 1.77 10.45
N LYS A 49 -12.71 1.35 10.39
CA LYS A 49 -13.37 0.98 9.13
C LYS A 49 -14.10 2.16 8.49
N VAL A 50 -13.72 2.48 7.25
CA VAL A 50 -14.34 3.50 6.39
C VAL A 50 -15.26 2.79 5.38
N PRO A 51 -16.56 3.15 5.30
CA PRO A 51 -17.46 2.64 4.27
C PRO A 51 -17.15 3.32 2.93
N VAL A 52 -16.71 2.55 1.94
CA VAL A 52 -16.35 3.06 0.60
C VAL A 52 -17.36 2.55 -0.42
N PRO A 53 -18.23 3.42 -0.98
CA PRO A 53 -19.09 3.07 -2.11
C PRO A 53 -18.25 2.83 -3.37
N VAL A 54 -18.50 1.69 -4.04
CA VAL A 54 -17.76 1.26 -5.23
C VAL A 54 -18.73 0.93 -6.36
N ILE A 55 -18.51 1.57 -7.50
CA ILE A 55 -19.12 1.22 -8.78
C ILE A 55 -18.01 0.80 -9.73
N ALA A 56 -17.87 -0.51 -9.95
CA ALA A 56 -16.78 -1.06 -10.75
C ALA A 56 -17.30 -1.95 -11.88
N THR A 57 -16.57 -1.97 -12.99
CA THR A 57 -16.65 -3.04 -13.98
C THR A 57 -15.55 -4.05 -13.66
N SER A 58 -15.96 -5.25 -13.29
CA SER A 58 -15.09 -6.39 -13.00
C SER A 58 -15.15 -7.41 -14.13
N THR A 59 -14.19 -8.33 -14.12
CA THR A 59 -14.12 -9.44 -15.07
C THR A 59 -14.76 -10.67 -14.46
N LYS A 60 -15.64 -11.36 -15.19
CA LYS A 60 -16.09 -12.69 -14.79
C LYS A 60 -14.98 -13.69 -15.11
N LEU A 61 -14.33 -14.24 -14.10
CA LEU A 61 -13.26 -15.22 -14.29
C LEU A 61 -13.82 -16.64 -14.21
N LEU A 62 -13.65 -17.41 -15.28
CA LEU A 62 -14.08 -18.79 -15.45
C LEU A 62 -12.95 -19.76 -15.10
N LEU A 63 -12.44 -19.66 -13.88
CA LEU A 63 -11.47 -20.63 -13.37
C LEU A 63 -12.17 -21.89 -12.85
N PRO A 64 -11.49 -23.05 -12.86
CA PRO A 64 -11.97 -24.24 -12.18
C PRO A 64 -12.10 -23.99 -10.66
N GLU A 65 -12.70 -24.94 -9.97
CA GLU A 65 -12.84 -24.88 -8.52
C GLU A 65 -11.47 -24.71 -7.84
N LEU A 66 -11.43 -23.82 -6.86
CA LEU A 66 -10.24 -23.57 -6.04
C LEU A 66 -10.43 -24.32 -4.72
N ALA A 67 -10.07 -25.60 -4.68
CA ALA A 67 -10.33 -26.50 -3.55
C ALA A 67 -9.05 -27.05 -2.89
N SER A 68 -7.86 -26.80 -3.45
CA SER A 68 -6.59 -27.29 -2.92
C SER A 68 -5.39 -26.39 -3.27
N GLN A 69 -4.29 -26.56 -2.53
CA GLN A 69 -3.00 -25.96 -2.89
C GLN A 69 -2.53 -26.44 -4.27
N THR A 70 -2.82 -27.68 -4.65
CA THR A 70 -2.45 -28.25 -5.95
C THR A 70 -3.09 -27.48 -7.11
N GLU A 71 -4.39 -27.18 -7.02
CA GLU A 71 -5.09 -26.41 -8.06
C GLU A 71 -4.59 -24.97 -8.14
N ILE A 72 -4.34 -24.32 -7.00
CA ILE A 72 -3.75 -22.97 -6.99
C ILE A 72 -2.37 -22.99 -7.64
N THR A 73 -1.54 -23.98 -7.31
CA THR A 73 -0.20 -24.15 -7.91
C THR A 73 -0.29 -24.36 -9.41
N GLN A 74 -1.23 -25.21 -9.86
CA GLN A 74 -1.47 -25.43 -11.29
C GLN A 74 -1.87 -24.13 -12.00
N ILE A 75 -2.79 -23.35 -11.43
CA ILE A 75 -3.24 -22.07 -12.01
C ILE A 75 -2.06 -21.10 -12.21
N PHE A 76 -1.15 -21.00 -11.22
CA PHE A 76 0.06 -20.18 -11.36
C PHE A 76 1.05 -20.77 -12.37
N GLN A 77 1.17 -22.09 -12.47
CA GLN A 77 1.99 -22.73 -13.52
C GLN A 77 1.46 -22.39 -14.91
N GLU A 78 0.15 -22.48 -15.14
CA GLU A 78 -0.49 -22.08 -16.40
C GLU A 78 -0.31 -20.59 -16.69
N LEU A 79 -0.41 -19.72 -15.66
CA LEU A 79 -0.19 -18.28 -15.79
C LEU A 79 1.25 -17.93 -16.20
N LEU A 80 2.23 -18.70 -15.71
CA LEU A 80 3.66 -18.42 -15.88
C LEU A 80 4.31 -19.10 -17.10
N GLN A 81 3.54 -19.85 -17.89
CA GLN A 81 4.01 -20.39 -19.17
C GLN A 81 4.44 -19.27 -20.12
N SER A 82 5.47 -19.51 -20.93
CA SER A 82 5.99 -18.54 -21.90
C SER A 82 4.97 -18.11 -22.96
N ASP A 83 4.03 -18.98 -23.28
CA ASP A 83 2.93 -18.81 -24.23
C ASP A 83 1.55 -18.83 -23.54
N SER A 84 1.53 -18.51 -22.23
CA SER A 84 0.31 -18.53 -21.44
C SER A 84 -0.81 -17.72 -22.10
N ASN A 85 -1.98 -18.33 -22.21
CA ASN A 85 -3.22 -17.69 -22.65
C ASN A 85 -4.31 -17.78 -21.58
N ILE A 86 -3.97 -18.14 -20.33
CA ILE A 86 -4.97 -18.46 -19.30
C ILE A 86 -5.88 -17.27 -18.99
N ILE A 87 -5.36 -16.04 -19.00
CA ILE A 87 -6.16 -14.83 -18.78
C ILE A 87 -7.25 -14.69 -19.85
N ASN A 88 -6.92 -14.99 -21.12
CA ASN A 88 -7.88 -14.90 -22.22
C ASN A 88 -8.88 -16.06 -22.19
N THR A 89 -8.42 -17.29 -21.93
CA THR A 89 -9.29 -18.48 -21.93
C THR A 89 -10.23 -18.54 -20.73
N THR A 90 -9.88 -17.87 -19.63
CA THR A 90 -10.73 -17.75 -18.43
C THR A 90 -11.61 -16.50 -18.44
N TYR A 91 -11.51 -15.65 -19.47
CA TYR A 91 -12.37 -14.47 -19.60
C TYR A 91 -13.81 -14.87 -19.92
N GLY A 92 -14.72 -14.67 -18.96
CA GLY A 92 -16.15 -14.95 -19.06
C GLY A 92 -17.04 -13.75 -19.35
N GLY A 93 -16.46 -12.62 -19.79
CA GLY A 93 -17.17 -11.35 -19.95
C GLY A 93 -16.98 -10.40 -18.77
N THR A 94 -17.72 -9.29 -18.77
CA THR A 94 -17.70 -8.30 -17.69
C THR A 94 -18.87 -8.49 -16.72
N THR A 95 -18.71 -8.02 -15.49
CA THR A 95 -19.75 -7.97 -14.46
C THR A 95 -19.69 -6.61 -13.77
N HIS A 96 -20.84 -6.09 -13.34
CA HIS A 96 -20.91 -4.82 -12.63
C HIS A 96 -21.01 -5.04 -11.13
N ILE A 97 -20.20 -4.31 -10.38
CA ILE A 97 -20.26 -4.23 -8.93
C ILE A 97 -20.84 -2.88 -8.57
N ASN A 98 -21.85 -2.88 -7.71
CA ASN A 98 -22.38 -1.71 -7.04
C ASN A 98 -22.57 -2.09 -5.57
N SER A 99 -21.58 -1.77 -4.74
CA SER A 99 -21.50 -2.24 -3.36
C SER A 99 -20.73 -1.24 -2.50
N THR A 100 -20.95 -1.28 -1.20
CA THR A 100 -20.14 -0.52 -0.23
C THR A 100 -19.29 -1.49 0.56
N PHE A 101 -17.97 -1.31 0.51
CA PHE A 101 -17.03 -2.14 1.24
C PHE A 101 -16.52 -1.41 2.49
N GLN A 102 -16.31 -2.14 3.57
CA GLN A 102 -15.64 -1.62 4.75
C GLN A 102 -14.12 -1.75 4.57
N VAL A 103 -13.47 -0.60 4.44
CA VAL A 103 -12.02 -0.50 4.25
C VAL A 103 -11.37 -0.12 5.56
N ASP A 104 -10.45 -0.95 6.05
CA ASP A 104 -9.66 -0.66 7.24
C ASP A 104 -8.57 0.36 6.92
N ALA A 105 -8.70 1.57 7.45
CA ALA A 105 -7.84 2.70 7.17
C ALA A 105 -7.22 3.27 8.44
N THR A 106 -6.15 4.04 8.26
CA THR A 106 -5.46 4.80 9.30
C THR A 106 -5.16 6.19 8.77
N TYR A 107 -5.84 7.19 9.34
CA TYR A 107 -5.65 8.60 9.06
C TYR A 107 -4.72 9.20 10.10
N CYS A 108 -3.60 9.78 9.67
CA CYS A 108 -2.59 10.36 10.56
C CYS A 108 -2.38 11.84 10.25
N VAL A 109 -2.16 12.61 11.32
CA VAL A 109 -1.81 14.03 11.28
C VAL A 109 -0.57 14.29 12.13
N PRO A 110 0.17 15.40 11.90
CA PRO A 110 1.27 15.79 12.77
C PRO A 110 0.85 15.84 14.24
N SER A 111 1.65 15.26 15.14
CA SER A 111 1.33 15.18 16.58
C SER A 111 1.33 16.55 17.27
N SER A 112 2.05 17.53 16.71
CA SER A 112 2.01 18.92 17.17
C SER A 112 0.72 19.61 16.74
N GLU A 113 -0.08 20.09 17.71
CA GLU A 113 -1.33 20.82 17.43
C GLU A 113 -1.12 22.04 16.51
N LYS A 114 0.00 22.76 16.70
CA LYS A 114 0.34 23.92 15.87
C LYS A 114 0.48 23.51 14.40
N THR A 115 1.26 22.47 14.13
CA THR A 115 1.47 21.96 12.76
C THR A 115 0.19 21.35 12.19
N ASN A 116 -0.55 20.60 13.00
CA ASN A 116 -1.82 19.98 12.58
C ASN A 116 -2.84 21.02 12.09
N SER A 117 -2.95 22.16 12.79
CA SER A 117 -3.89 23.23 12.45
C SER A 117 -3.64 23.86 11.06
N SER A 118 -2.42 23.78 10.54
CA SER A 118 -2.02 24.34 9.25
C SER A 118 -1.90 23.31 8.12
N VAL A 119 -2.10 22.01 8.37
CA VAL A 119 -1.97 20.99 7.31
C VAL A 119 -3.03 21.22 6.23
N MET A 120 -2.62 21.44 4.99
CA MET A 120 -3.53 21.58 3.84
C MET A 120 -3.40 20.44 2.82
N THR A 121 -2.42 19.56 3.00
CA THR A 121 -2.08 18.49 2.07
C THR A 121 -2.15 17.13 2.75
N ILE A 122 -2.81 16.19 2.07
CA ILE A 122 -2.91 14.79 2.49
C ILE A 122 -2.41 13.86 1.40
N GLN A 123 -1.75 12.79 1.82
CA GLN A 123 -1.27 11.74 0.95
C GLN A 123 -2.11 10.47 1.17
N ILE A 124 -2.70 9.91 0.10
CA ILE A 124 -3.32 8.58 0.15
C ILE A 124 -2.26 7.54 -0.18
N LEU A 125 -2.04 6.60 0.75
CA LEU A 125 -0.92 5.66 0.73
C LEU A 125 -1.40 4.23 0.40
N THR A 126 -1.12 3.76 -0.80
CA THR A 126 -1.57 2.44 -1.30
C THR A 126 -0.44 1.43 -1.32
N HIS A 127 -0.58 0.36 -0.53
CA HIS A 127 0.43 -0.71 -0.42
C HIS A 127 0.37 -1.72 -1.59
N GLY A 128 1.46 -2.49 -1.72
CA GLY A 128 1.63 -3.55 -2.72
C GLY A 128 0.96 -4.89 -2.39
N ILE A 129 1.32 -5.94 -3.15
CA ILE A 129 0.87 -7.32 -2.94
C ILE A 129 1.59 -7.94 -1.74
N GLY A 130 0.85 -8.69 -0.91
CA GLY A 130 1.40 -9.34 0.28
C GLY A 130 1.72 -8.40 1.44
N LEU A 131 1.40 -7.12 1.29
CA LEU A 131 1.54 -6.05 2.29
C LEU A 131 0.17 -5.62 2.82
N ASP A 132 0.17 -4.84 3.89
CA ASP A 132 -0.94 -4.02 4.36
C ASP A 132 -0.47 -2.58 4.63
N LYS A 133 -1.34 -1.76 5.25
CA LYS A 133 -1.03 -0.38 5.64
C LYS A 133 0.18 -0.22 6.57
N SER A 134 0.62 -1.28 7.28
CA SER A 134 1.80 -1.22 8.16
C SER A 134 3.11 -1.00 7.39
N TYR A 135 3.14 -1.27 6.08
CA TYR A 135 4.30 -0.95 5.23
C TYR A 135 4.71 0.53 5.28
N TRP A 136 3.76 1.43 5.56
CA TRP A 136 4.00 2.85 5.66
C TRP A 136 4.47 3.30 7.06
N ASP A 137 4.39 2.43 8.07
CA ASP A 137 4.70 2.71 9.47
C ASP A 137 5.34 1.48 10.15
N ILE A 138 6.46 0.99 9.60
CA ILE A 138 7.05 -0.31 9.96
C ILE A 138 7.58 -0.34 11.40
N LEU A 139 8.53 0.54 11.70
CA LEU A 139 9.27 0.62 12.97
C LEU A 139 9.82 2.06 13.13
N PRO A 140 10.26 2.48 14.33
CA PRO A 140 10.97 3.73 14.50
C PRO A 140 12.16 3.84 13.54
N GLY A 141 12.23 4.93 12.78
CA GLY A 141 13.25 5.16 11.73
C GLY A 141 12.92 4.55 10.36
N TYR A 142 11.87 3.74 10.25
CA TYR A 142 11.39 3.11 9.01
C TYR A 142 9.89 3.40 8.77
N SER A 143 9.41 4.52 9.32
CA SER A 143 8.03 4.99 9.15
C SER A 143 8.00 6.18 8.19
N TYR A 144 7.32 5.99 7.06
CA TYR A 144 7.02 7.09 6.16
C TYR A 144 5.95 8.02 6.73
N VAL A 145 5.00 7.48 7.49
CA VAL A 145 3.98 8.26 8.21
C VAL A 145 4.65 9.28 9.14
N ASP A 146 5.69 8.87 9.88
CA ASP A 146 6.46 9.81 10.72
C ASP A 146 7.18 10.88 9.91
N ALA A 147 7.74 10.52 8.75
CA ALA A 147 8.45 11.45 7.89
C ALA A 147 7.49 12.48 7.27
N ALA A 148 6.34 12.04 6.76
CA ALA A 148 5.30 12.90 6.21
C ALA A 148 4.75 13.85 7.28
N ALA A 149 4.46 13.33 8.48
CA ALA A 149 4.00 14.15 9.61
C ALA A 149 5.03 15.20 10.04
N ALA A 150 6.31 14.84 10.09
CA ALA A 150 7.39 15.80 10.37
C ALA A 150 7.54 16.88 9.30
N ALA A 151 7.22 16.55 8.05
CA ALA A 151 7.17 17.50 6.94
C ALA A 151 5.87 18.32 6.88
N GLY A 152 4.93 18.10 7.81
CA GLY A 152 3.67 18.87 7.88
C GLY A 152 2.54 18.33 6.99
N TYR A 153 2.64 17.08 6.54
CA TYR A 153 1.62 16.41 5.74
C TYR A 153 0.73 15.49 6.58
N ALA A 154 -0.53 15.36 6.19
CA ALA A 154 -1.40 14.28 6.65
C ALA A 154 -1.25 13.04 5.75
N THR A 155 -1.58 11.87 6.27
CA THR A 155 -1.59 10.63 5.48
C THR A 155 -2.84 9.82 5.74
N LEU A 156 -3.37 9.16 4.72
CA LEU A 156 -4.36 8.10 4.82
C LEU A 156 -3.78 6.82 4.24
N SER A 157 -3.35 5.90 5.10
CA SER A 157 -2.99 4.54 4.69
C SER A 157 -4.19 3.61 4.86
N TYR A 158 -4.32 2.59 4.01
CA TYR A 158 -5.47 1.69 4.07
C TYR A 158 -5.13 0.29 3.60
N ASN A 159 -5.88 -0.68 4.08
CA ASN A 159 -5.82 -2.07 3.63
C ASN A 159 -6.71 -2.22 2.39
N ARG A 160 -6.13 -2.66 1.27
CA ARG A 160 -6.90 -2.97 0.05
C ARG A 160 -7.98 -4.02 0.35
N LEU A 161 -8.93 -4.20 -0.57
CA LEU A 161 -9.97 -5.20 -0.40
C LEU A 161 -9.35 -6.59 -0.28
N GLY A 162 -9.84 -7.41 0.66
CA GLY A 162 -9.30 -8.74 0.91
C GLY A 162 -7.98 -8.77 1.69
N VAL A 163 -7.61 -7.68 2.37
CA VAL A 163 -6.37 -7.54 3.15
C VAL A 163 -6.68 -7.10 4.58
N GLY A 164 -5.98 -7.66 5.57
CA GLY A 164 -5.97 -7.17 6.94
C GLY A 164 -7.37 -7.03 7.56
N GLY A 165 -7.71 -5.84 8.04
CA GLY A 165 -9.03 -5.55 8.63
C GLY A 165 -10.15 -5.25 7.64
N SER A 166 -9.85 -5.09 6.34
CA SER A 166 -10.86 -4.77 5.30
C SER A 166 -11.78 -5.96 5.03
N ASP A 167 -12.88 -5.75 4.30
CA ASP A 167 -13.76 -6.84 3.91
C ASP A 167 -13.05 -7.88 3.03
N HIS A 168 -13.42 -9.15 3.19
CA HIS A 168 -12.87 -10.29 2.43
C HIS A 168 -13.98 -10.99 1.61
N PRO A 169 -14.50 -10.34 0.54
CA PRO A 169 -15.52 -10.95 -0.32
C PRO A 169 -14.93 -12.02 -1.25
N ASP A 170 -15.68 -12.45 -2.26
CA ASP A 170 -15.22 -13.49 -3.20
C ASP A 170 -13.86 -13.11 -3.84
N PRO A 171 -12.80 -13.92 -3.66
CA PRO A 171 -11.45 -13.58 -4.11
C PRO A 171 -11.26 -13.61 -5.62
N LEU A 172 -12.23 -14.17 -6.35
CA LEU A 172 -12.15 -14.35 -7.79
C LEU A 172 -13.02 -13.33 -8.53
N GLN A 173 -14.26 -13.14 -8.08
CA GLN A 173 -15.27 -12.34 -8.78
C GLN A 173 -15.38 -10.91 -8.25
N ILE A 174 -14.97 -10.65 -7.00
CA ILE A 174 -15.10 -9.33 -6.38
C ILE A 174 -13.73 -8.70 -6.12
N VAL A 175 -12.81 -9.42 -5.47
CA VAL A 175 -11.49 -8.85 -5.16
C VAL A 175 -10.61 -8.88 -6.42
N GLN A 176 -10.67 -7.81 -7.20
CA GLN A 176 -10.00 -7.64 -8.48
C GLN A 176 -9.27 -6.30 -8.57
N ALA A 177 -8.32 -6.20 -9.50
CA ALA A 177 -7.49 -5.02 -9.66
C ALA A 177 -8.29 -3.78 -10.05
N SER A 178 -9.34 -3.92 -10.87
CA SER A 178 -10.22 -2.79 -11.19
C SER A 178 -11.03 -2.30 -9.99
N VAL A 179 -11.36 -3.18 -9.04
CA VAL A 179 -12.06 -2.82 -7.80
C VAL A 179 -11.14 -2.06 -6.85
N ASP A 180 -9.85 -2.44 -6.78
CA ASP A 180 -8.86 -1.68 -6.01
C ASP A 180 -8.73 -0.22 -6.50
N VAL A 181 -8.80 0.01 -7.82
CA VAL A 181 -8.81 1.36 -8.42
C VAL A 181 -10.03 2.16 -7.97
N GLU A 182 -11.22 1.56 -7.98
CA GLU A 182 -12.44 2.24 -7.54
C GLU A 182 -12.48 2.50 -6.04
N ILE A 183 -11.88 1.62 -5.22
CA ILE A 183 -11.74 1.85 -3.79
C ILE A 183 -10.84 3.05 -3.54
N GLN A 184 -9.70 3.14 -4.23
CA GLN A 184 -8.79 4.28 -4.09
C GLN A 184 -9.46 5.59 -4.55
N HIS A 185 -10.21 5.55 -5.66
CA HIS A 185 -11.03 6.66 -6.11
C HIS A 185 -12.07 7.09 -5.06
N GLY A 186 -12.83 6.13 -4.51
CA GLY A 186 -13.83 6.40 -3.48
C GLY A 186 -13.24 7.03 -2.22
N LEU A 187 -12.11 6.52 -1.73
CA LEU A 187 -11.37 7.13 -0.61
C LEU A 187 -10.90 8.54 -0.95
N THR A 188 -10.39 8.76 -2.17
CA THR A 188 -9.98 10.10 -2.64
C THR A 188 -11.14 11.09 -2.62
N LEU A 189 -12.34 10.67 -3.05
CA LEU A 189 -13.54 11.51 -2.98
C LEU A 189 -13.96 11.82 -1.54
N LEU A 190 -13.91 10.84 -0.64
CA LEU A 190 -14.21 11.04 0.78
C LEU A 190 -13.25 12.05 1.42
N ILE A 191 -11.94 11.96 1.12
CA ILE A 191 -10.94 12.96 1.54
C ILE A 191 -11.38 14.36 1.09
N ARG A 192 -11.67 14.53 -0.21
CA ARG A 192 -12.04 15.84 -0.78
C ARG A 192 -13.34 16.41 -0.22
N GLN A 193 -14.27 15.54 0.17
CA GLN A 193 -15.53 15.93 0.80
C GLN A 193 -15.39 16.27 2.29
N GLY A 194 -14.19 16.15 2.86
CA GLY A 194 -13.94 16.45 4.26
C GLY A 194 -14.45 15.39 5.22
N TYR A 195 -14.56 14.13 4.77
CA TYR A 195 -15.06 13.00 5.58
C TYR A 195 -14.31 12.82 6.91
N PHE A 196 -13.04 13.25 6.97
CA PHE A 196 -12.20 13.22 8.16
C PHE A 196 -12.28 14.50 9.00
N ASN A 197 -13.43 15.19 8.95
CA ASN A 197 -13.70 16.49 9.58
C ASN A 197 -12.65 17.55 9.27
N LYS A 198 -12.07 17.44 8.07
CA LYS A 198 -11.11 18.37 7.49
C LYS A 198 -11.08 18.19 5.98
N SER A 199 -11.27 19.27 5.23
CA SER A 199 -10.99 19.32 3.80
C SER A 199 -9.52 19.64 3.57
N PHE A 200 -8.95 19.05 2.52
CA PHE A 200 -7.58 19.30 2.09
C PHE A 200 -7.57 20.01 0.75
N ASP A 201 -6.70 21.01 0.60
CA ASP A 201 -6.51 21.74 -0.64
C ASP A 201 -5.85 20.83 -1.70
N ASN A 202 -4.90 20.01 -1.24
CA ASN A 202 -4.18 19.06 -2.09
C ASN A 202 -4.34 17.62 -1.60
N VAL A 203 -4.62 16.72 -2.54
CA VAL A 203 -4.57 15.28 -2.33
C VAL A 203 -3.48 14.70 -3.23
N ILE A 204 -2.53 13.98 -2.63
CA ILE A 204 -1.41 13.35 -3.32
C ILE A 204 -1.62 11.85 -3.33
N GLY A 205 -1.51 11.25 -4.52
CA GLY A 205 -1.59 9.81 -4.68
C GLY A 205 -0.24 9.14 -4.54
N VAL A 206 -0.03 8.31 -3.50
CA VAL A 206 1.24 7.64 -3.25
C VAL A 206 1.05 6.13 -3.28
N GLY A 207 1.65 5.48 -4.28
CA GLY A 207 1.57 4.03 -4.43
C GLY A 207 2.91 3.34 -4.16
N HIS A 208 2.86 2.11 -3.69
CA HIS A 208 4.01 1.20 -3.69
C HIS A 208 3.73 -0.07 -4.50
N SER A 209 4.61 -0.41 -5.45
CA SER A 209 4.54 -1.64 -6.24
C SER A 209 3.19 -1.77 -6.97
N TYR A 210 2.41 -2.83 -6.69
CA TYR A 210 1.03 -2.96 -7.15
C TYR A 210 0.17 -1.71 -6.82
N GLY A 211 0.37 -1.08 -5.66
CA GLY A 211 -0.30 0.17 -5.32
C GLY A 211 0.07 1.34 -6.26
N SER A 212 1.28 1.35 -6.83
CA SER A 212 1.65 2.30 -7.89
C SER A 212 0.92 2.02 -9.19
N ILE A 213 0.66 0.75 -9.52
CA ILE A 213 -0.16 0.39 -10.69
C ILE A 213 -1.61 0.83 -10.48
N VAL A 214 -2.15 0.66 -9.27
CA VAL A 214 -3.49 1.18 -8.90
C VAL A 214 -3.53 2.71 -9.02
N GLN A 215 -2.52 3.41 -8.51
CA GLN A 215 -2.42 4.88 -8.62
C GLN A 215 -2.32 5.36 -10.07
N LEU A 216 -1.50 4.70 -10.90
CA LEU A 216 -1.40 4.96 -12.33
C LEU A 216 -2.75 4.78 -13.03
N ALA A 217 -3.46 3.68 -12.74
CA ALA A 217 -4.78 3.42 -13.28
C ALA A 217 -5.82 4.46 -12.83
N GLN A 218 -5.77 4.90 -11.57
CA GLN A 218 -6.60 6.00 -11.09
C GLN A 218 -6.27 7.30 -11.85
N ASN A 219 -5.00 7.64 -12.05
CA ASN A 219 -4.63 8.83 -12.84
C ASN A 219 -5.10 8.73 -14.30
N ALA A 220 -5.09 7.54 -14.89
CA ALA A 220 -5.58 7.32 -16.25
C ALA A 220 -7.11 7.49 -16.34
N LYS A 221 -7.85 6.95 -15.37
CA LYS A 221 -9.32 6.96 -15.36
C LYS A 221 -9.90 8.28 -14.84
N TYR A 222 -9.30 8.83 -13.80
CA TYR A 222 -9.73 10.01 -13.05
C TYR A 222 -8.57 11.00 -12.90
N PRO A 223 -8.14 11.67 -13.98
CA PRO A 223 -6.92 12.49 -14.00
C PRO A 223 -6.95 13.72 -13.09
N ASN A 224 -8.11 14.08 -12.53
CA ASN A 224 -8.29 15.23 -11.64
C ASN A 224 -8.49 14.84 -10.16
N ASP A 225 -8.43 13.54 -9.84
CA ASP A 225 -8.66 13.06 -8.47
C ASP A 225 -7.57 13.52 -7.50
N VAL A 226 -6.33 13.62 -7.96
CA VAL A 226 -5.16 13.99 -7.16
C VAL A 226 -4.40 15.15 -7.81
N ASN A 227 -3.75 15.96 -6.99
CA ASN A 227 -2.99 17.14 -7.41
C ASN A 227 -1.58 16.75 -7.88
N GLY A 228 -1.02 15.67 -7.35
CA GLY A 228 0.28 15.10 -7.70
C GLY A 228 0.32 13.61 -7.40
N THR A 229 1.30 12.91 -7.97
CA THR A 229 1.44 11.45 -7.83
C THR A 229 2.88 11.07 -7.50
N VAL A 230 3.05 10.09 -6.61
CA VAL A 230 4.34 9.47 -6.28
C VAL A 230 4.22 7.97 -6.47
N LEU A 231 5.02 7.38 -7.35
CA LEU A 231 5.05 5.95 -7.60
C LEU A 231 6.35 5.36 -7.07
N THR A 232 6.27 4.55 -6.00
CA THR A 232 7.43 3.93 -5.36
C THR A 232 7.52 2.44 -5.70
N GLY A 233 8.74 1.88 -5.80
CA GLY A 233 8.89 0.46 -6.15
C GLY A 233 8.31 0.13 -7.53
N PHE A 234 8.34 1.09 -8.46
CA PHE A 234 7.70 0.98 -9.77
C PHE A 234 8.52 1.68 -10.87
N VAL A 235 8.67 1.01 -12.02
CA VAL A 235 9.09 1.59 -13.30
C VAL A 235 8.32 0.92 -14.44
N ASN A 236 8.33 1.51 -15.64
CA ASN A 236 7.74 0.92 -16.85
C ASN A 236 8.59 -0.23 -17.42
N ASP A 237 8.93 -1.20 -16.58
CA ASP A 237 9.58 -2.45 -16.97
C ASP A 237 8.91 -3.62 -16.23
N VAL A 238 8.06 -4.34 -16.96
CA VAL A 238 7.26 -5.45 -16.43
C VAL A 238 7.80 -6.82 -16.84
N ALA A 239 8.96 -6.87 -17.51
CA ALA A 239 9.50 -8.11 -18.07
C ALA A 239 9.86 -9.15 -16.98
N SER A 240 10.08 -8.70 -15.74
CA SER A 240 10.42 -9.54 -14.59
C SER A 240 9.30 -9.89 -13.64
N LEU A 241 8.09 -9.38 -13.87
CA LEU A 241 6.98 -9.64 -12.96
C LEU A 241 6.69 -11.13 -12.83
N SER A 242 6.85 -11.93 -13.91
CA SER A 242 6.68 -13.38 -13.87
C SER A 242 7.66 -14.07 -12.90
N TYR A 243 8.91 -13.61 -12.83
CA TYR A 243 9.89 -14.14 -11.87
C TYR A 243 9.52 -13.80 -10.43
N ALA A 244 9.02 -12.58 -10.18
CA ALA A 244 8.55 -12.19 -8.85
C ALA A 244 7.30 -13.01 -8.45
N ILE A 245 6.34 -13.19 -9.36
CA ILE A 245 5.14 -14.01 -9.13
C ILE A 245 5.53 -15.47 -8.81
N ALA A 246 6.51 -16.03 -9.52
CA ALA A 246 7.05 -17.35 -9.22
C ALA A 246 7.73 -17.39 -7.84
N ALA A 247 8.56 -16.38 -7.53
CA ALA A 247 9.29 -16.27 -6.28
C ALA A 247 8.40 -16.10 -5.04
N ASN A 248 7.22 -15.48 -5.20
CA ASN A 248 6.20 -15.36 -4.17
C ASN A 248 5.77 -16.73 -3.62
N ASN A 249 5.97 -17.81 -4.38
CA ASN A 249 5.55 -19.18 -4.06
C ASN A 249 4.12 -19.19 -3.48
N PRO A 250 3.08 -18.90 -4.29
CA PRO A 250 1.75 -18.59 -3.76
C PRO A 250 1.14 -19.77 -3.00
N ALA A 251 0.91 -19.59 -1.69
CA ALA A 251 0.26 -20.57 -0.84
C ALA A 251 -1.18 -20.16 -0.49
N VAL A 252 -2.11 -21.11 -0.46
CA VAL A 252 -3.48 -20.91 0.03
C VAL A 252 -3.41 -20.38 1.46
N ALA A 253 -3.98 -19.21 1.70
CA ALA A 253 -3.88 -18.52 2.99
C ALA A 253 -4.43 -19.38 4.14
N ALA A 254 -5.61 -19.99 3.92
CA ALA A 254 -6.28 -20.85 4.90
C ALA A 254 -5.46 -22.10 5.30
N ILE A 255 -4.59 -22.59 4.41
CA ILE A 255 -3.70 -23.73 4.67
C ILE A 255 -2.40 -23.26 5.32
N ASN A 256 -1.80 -22.18 4.80
CA ASN A 256 -0.52 -21.66 5.27
C ASN A 256 -0.59 -21.16 6.73
N ASN A 257 -1.70 -20.54 7.12
CA ASN A 257 -1.96 -20.18 8.51
C ASN A 257 -3.47 -20.22 8.81
N SER A 258 -3.93 -21.37 9.30
CA SER A 258 -5.36 -21.58 9.62
C SER A 258 -5.85 -20.73 10.80
N THR A 259 -4.97 -20.25 11.67
CA THR A 259 -5.34 -19.37 12.78
C THR A 259 -5.73 -17.98 12.30
N LEU A 260 -5.00 -17.43 11.33
CA LEU A 260 -5.29 -16.10 10.79
C LEU A 260 -6.34 -16.14 9.67
N TRP A 261 -6.26 -17.13 8.79
CA TRP A 261 -7.01 -17.13 7.53
C TRP A 261 -7.84 -18.38 7.29
N GLY A 262 -8.03 -19.25 8.29
CA GLY A 262 -8.71 -20.54 8.12
C GLY A 262 -10.15 -20.47 7.60
N ASN A 263 -10.80 -19.30 7.72
CA ASN A 263 -12.15 -19.05 7.22
C ASN A 263 -12.18 -18.41 5.82
N LEU A 264 -11.03 -18.10 5.21
CA LEU A 264 -10.98 -17.49 3.88
C LEU A 264 -11.09 -18.56 2.79
N PRO A 265 -11.81 -18.29 1.68
CA PRO A 265 -11.81 -19.16 0.50
C PRO A 265 -10.42 -19.32 -0.11
N TYR A 266 -10.17 -20.42 -0.83
CA TYR A 266 -8.81 -20.78 -1.30
C TYR A 266 -8.27 -19.88 -2.43
N GLY A 267 -9.08 -18.99 -2.99
CA GLY A 267 -8.60 -17.93 -3.89
C GLY A 267 -7.84 -16.80 -3.18
N TYR A 268 -7.82 -16.78 -1.84
CA TYR A 268 -6.92 -15.97 -1.04
C TYR A 268 -5.58 -16.70 -0.88
N VAL A 269 -4.51 -16.05 -1.31
CA VAL A 269 -3.15 -16.58 -1.27
C VAL A 269 -2.21 -15.63 -0.51
N VAL A 270 -1.08 -16.17 -0.07
CA VAL A 270 -0.02 -15.44 0.64
C VAL A 270 1.35 -15.88 0.11
N HIS A 271 2.38 -15.11 0.44
CA HIS A 271 3.76 -15.60 0.32
C HIS A 271 3.96 -16.78 1.27
N ASP A 272 4.41 -17.92 0.75
CA ASP A 272 4.47 -19.17 1.52
C ASP A 272 5.44 -19.05 2.71
N THR A 273 6.68 -18.63 2.41
CA THR A 273 7.78 -18.59 3.38
C THR A 273 8.42 -17.21 3.49
N ALA A 274 9.26 -17.01 4.52
CA ALA A 274 10.09 -15.82 4.65
C ALA A 274 11.03 -15.62 3.44
N ILE A 275 11.52 -16.70 2.83
CA ILE A 275 12.39 -16.64 1.64
C ILE A 275 11.60 -16.16 0.42
N SER A 276 10.32 -16.55 0.32
CA SER A 276 9.40 -16.07 -0.72
C SER A 276 9.15 -14.56 -0.65
N ILE A 277 9.41 -13.94 0.51
CA ILE A 277 9.41 -12.49 0.69
C ILE A 277 10.82 -11.92 0.40
N GLN A 278 11.85 -12.54 0.96
CA GLN A 278 13.20 -12.00 0.88
C GLN A 278 13.75 -11.94 -0.54
N LEU A 279 13.59 -13.02 -1.32
CA LEU A 279 14.20 -13.15 -2.64
C LEU A 279 13.74 -12.06 -3.63
N PRO A 280 12.42 -11.85 -3.84
CA PRO A 280 11.98 -10.82 -4.77
C PRO A 280 12.06 -9.42 -4.15
N PHE A 281 11.97 -9.26 -2.83
CA PHE A 281 11.68 -7.94 -2.28
C PHE A 281 12.79 -7.26 -1.48
N PHE A 282 13.77 -8.02 -0.99
CA PHE A 282 14.87 -7.51 -0.18
C PHE A 282 16.22 -7.71 -0.85
N ARG A 283 17.15 -6.77 -0.62
CA ARG A 283 18.52 -6.86 -1.12
C ARG A 283 19.52 -6.88 0.02
N ALA A 284 20.16 -8.02 0.25
CA ALA A 284 21.28 -8.11 1.18
C ALA A 284 22.52 -7.37 0.61
N PRO A 285 23.34 -6.72 1.46
CA PRO A 285 23.25 -6.64 2.92
C PRO A 285 22.47 -5.43 3.44
N TYR A 286 21.57 -4.83 2.65
CA TYR A 286 21.13 -3.45 2.83
C TYR A 286 19.83 -3.25 3.61
N PHE A 287 19.43 -4.21 4.45
CA PHE A 287 18.28 -4.08 5.33
C PHE A 287 18.63 -4.60 6.73
N PRO A 288 18.06 -4.02 7.79
CA PRO A 288 18.17 -4.61 9.12
C PRO A 288 17.29 -5.86 9.23
N GLU A 289 17.77 -6.84 9.97
CA GLU A 289 17.01 -8.07 10.24
C GLU A 289 15.65 -7.79 10.90
N SER A 290 15.52 -6.70 11.65
CA SER A 290 14.27 -6.31 12.31
C SER A 290 13.15 -5.92 11.34
N THR A 291 13.45 -5.16 10.28
CA THR A 291 12.42 -4.77 9.28
C THR A 291 12.02 -5.98 8.45
N PHE A 292 12.97 -6.87 8.12
CA PHE A 292 12.66 -8.13 7.44
C PHE A 292 11.74 -9.02 8.29
N LYS A 293 12.08 -9.24 9.57
CA LYS A 293 11.23 -10.00 10.50
C LYS A 293 9.85 -9.38 10.67
N HIS A 294 9.78 -8.05 10.76
CA HIS A 294 8.51 -7.33 10.78
C HIS A 294 7.68 -7.64 9.53
N GLN A 295 8.27 -7.53 8.34
CA GLN A 295 7.58 -7.82 7.09
C GLN A 295 7.09 -9.28 6.99
N VAL A 296 7.87 -10.23 7.46
CA VAL A 296 7.46 -11.65 7.52
C VAL A 296 6.28 -11.84 8.46
N ALA A 297 6.29 -11.16 9.61
CA ALA A 297 5.22 -11.24 10.60
C ALA A 297 3.92 -10.54 10.16
N GLN A 298 4.05 -9.43 9.41
CA GLN A 298 2.94 -8.66 8.84
C GLN A 298 2.62 -9.07 7.40
N LYS A 299 2.97 -10.30 6.97
CA LYS A 299 2.62 -10.77 5.63
C LYS A 299 1.10 -10.89 5.50
N GLN A 300 0.58 -10.50 4.35
CA GLN A 300 -0.86 -10.39 4.14
C GLN A 300 -1.33 -11.12 2.88
N THR A 301 -2.65 -11.26 2.79
CA THR A 301 -3.32 -11.90 1.66
C THR A 301 -3.29 -11.05 0.40
N TYR A 302 -3.41 -11.71 -0.74
CA TYR A 302 -3.83 -11.17 -2.01
C TYR A 302 -4.65 -12.23 -2.73
N THR A 303 -5.28 -11.90 -3.86
CA THR A 303 -6.21 -12.83 -4.50
C THR A 303 -5.81 -13.21 -5.93
N ILE A 304 -6.30 -14.38 -6.35
CA ILE A 304 -6.25 -14.79 -7.76
C ILE A 304 -6.94 -13.76 -8.65
N GLY A 305 -8.06 -13.18 -8.22
CA GLY A 305 -8.77 -12.13 -8.96
C GLY A 305 -7.90 -10.90 -9.21
N GLN A 306 -7.16 -10.41 -8.21
CA GLN A 306 -6.20 -9.30 -8.37
C GLN A 306 -5.09 -9.68 -9.35
N GLN A 307 -4.53 -10.88 -9.23
CA GLN A 307 -3.44 -11.33 -10.10
C GLN A 307 -3.86 -11.45 -11.57
N PHE A 308 -5.03 -12.03 -11.84
CA PHE A 308 -5.54 -12.31 -13.18
C PHE A 308 -6.07 -11.06 -13.89
N THR A 309 -6.47 -10.05 -13.13
CA THR A 309 -7.00 -8.79 -13.67
C THR A 309 -5.98 -7.64 -13.66
N LEU A 310 -4.79 -7.85 -13.10
CA LEU A 310 -3.71 -6.87 -13.08
C LEU A 310 -3.39 -6.28 -14.48
N PRO A 311 -3.27 -7.08 -15.56
CA PRO A 311 -2.97 -6.52 -16.88
C PRO A 311 -4.02 -5.52 -17.38
N ALA A 312 -5.28 -5.62 -16.92
CA ALA A 312 -6.35 -4.73 -17.35
C ALA A 312 -6.25 -3.31 -16.77
N ILE A 313 -5.51 -3.11 -15.68
CA ILE A 313 -5.34 -1.79 -15.06
C ILE A 313 -3.99 -1.14 -15.40
N TYR A 314 -3.03 -1.89 -15.93
CA TYR A 314 -1.76 -1.34 -16.38
C TYR A 314 -1.95 -0.52 -17.66
N SER A 315 -2.00 0.80 -17.53
CA SER A 315 -2.30 1.71 -18.64
C SER A 315 -1.54 3.03 -18.51
N THR A 316 -1.34 3.73 -19.61
CA THR A 316 -0.78 5.08 -19.58
C THR A 316 -1.82 6.09 -19.04
N ALA A 317 -1.35 7.16 -18.43
CA ALA A 317 -2.18 8.26 -17.93
C ALA A 317 -1.96 9.55 -18.76
N PRO A 318 -2.36 9.58 -20.05
CA PRO A 318 -1.99 10.65 -20.99
C PRO A 318 -2.66 11.99 -20.71
N LYS A 319 -3.63 12.05 -19.79
CA LYS A 319 -4.38 13.25 -19.42
C LYS A 319 -4.04 13.78 -18.04
N PHE A 320 -3.22 13.06 -17.26
CA PHE A 320 -2.79 13.53 -15.95
C PHE A 320 -1.78 14.66 -16.13
N LYS A 321 -2.05 15.80 -15.47
CA LYS A 321 -1.27 17.04 -15.62
C LYS A 321 -0.50 17.44 -14.36
N GLY A 322 -0.72 16.74 -13.24
CA GLY A 322 0.03 17.00 -12.02
C GLY A 322 1.50 16.59 -12.17
N PRO A 323 2.37 17.06 -11.26
CA PRO A 323 3.74 16.55 -11.18
C PRO A 323 3.73 15.08 -10.72
N VAL A 324 4.69 14.32 -11.24
CA VAL A 324 4.88 12.90 -10.93
C VAL A 324 6.29 12.69 -10.37
N ASP A 325 6.42 11.93 -9.29
CA ASP A 325 7.71 11.41 -8.81
C ASP A 325 7.77 9.89 -8.97
N ILE A 326 8.83 9.38 -9.60
CA ILE A 326 9.08 7.93 -9.74
C ILE A 326 10.27 7.55 -8.87
N VAL A 327 10.02 6.76 -7.83
CA VAL A 327 11.07 6.34 -6.87
C VAL A 327 11.24 4.83 -6.87
N ILE A 328 12.46 4.34 -7.07
CA ILE A 328 12.72 2.90 -7.24
C ILE A 328 14.00 2.48 -6.52
N GLY A 329 14.02 1.30 -5.91
CA GLY A 329 15.25 0.74 -5.36
C GLY A 329 16.20 0.34 -6.48
N LYS A 330 17.48 0.68 -6.39
CA LYS A 330 18.49 0.30 -7.39
C LYS A 330 18.47 -1.19 -7.75
N TYR A 331 18.19 -2.04 -6.75
CA TYR A 331 18.15 -3.49 -6.85
C TYR A 331 16.74 -4.06 -6.78
N ASP A 332 15.72 -3.28 -7.13
CA ASP A 332 14.35 -3.76 -7.29
C ASP A 332 14.31 -4.94 -8.25
N PHE A 333 13.78 -6.10 -7.83
CA PHE A 333 13.75 -7.30 -8.65
C PHE A 333 12.45 -7.45 -9.45
N PRO A 334 11.25 -7.20 -8.88
CA PRO A 334 9.99 -7.22 -9.61
C PRO A 334 9.99 -6.30 -10.82
N PHE A 335 10.51 -5.09 -10.66
CA PHE A 335 10.72 -4.14 -11.74
C PHE A 335 12.22 -3.99 -11.97
N CYS A 336 12.70 -4.01 -13.22
CA CYS A 336 14.12 -3.87 -13.61
C CYS A 336 15.12 -5.01 -13.26
N GLN A 337 14.67 -6.16 -12.74
CA GLN A 337 15.55 -7.33 -12.48
C GLN A 337 16.81 -7.06 -11.63
N GLY A 338 16.76 -6.08 -10.75
CA GLY A 338 17.84 -5.69 -9.86
C GLY A 338 18.84 -4.70 -10.46
N ARG A 339 18.50 -4.04 -11.58
CA ARG A 339 19.37 -3.12 -12.34
C ARG A 339 18.60 -1.89 -12.83
N CYS A 340 18.07 -1.08 -11.92
CA CYS A 340 17.19 0.04 -12.29
C CYS A 340 17.92 1.26 -12.85
N ASP A 341 19.24 1.32 -12.68
CA ASP A 341 20.12 2.40 -13.13
C ASP A 341 20.93 2.04 -14.39
N HIS A 342 20.66 0.90 -15.04
CA HIS A 342 21.44 0.43 -16.18
C HIS A 342 20.59 -0.31 -17.24
N PRO A 343 20.79 -0.06 -18.55
CA PRO A 343 21.79 0.86 -19.15
C PRO A 343 21.39 2.34 -19.06
N VAL A 344 20.19 2.64 -18.58
CA VAL A 344 19.65 3.98 -18.38
C VAL A 344 18.96 4.05 -17.02
N ASP A 345 18.70 5.26 -16.53
CA ASP A 345 17.80 5.48 -15.40
C ASP A 345 16.35 5.15 -15.82
N LEU A 346 15.87 3.98 -15.39
CA LEU A 346 14.52 3.52 -15.72
C LEU A 346 13.43 4.32 -15.00
N ALA A 347 13.74 4.96 -13.87
CA ALA A 347 12.81 5.82 -13.16
C ALA A 347 12.53 7.07 -14.00
N ALA A 348 13.58 7.74 -14.47
CA ALA A 348 13.46 8.91 -15.36
C ALA A 348 12.77 8.55 -16.69
N ALA A 349 13.13 7.40 -17.27
CA ALA A 349 12.56 6.94 -18.54
C ALA A 349 11.07 6.56 -18.45
N THR A 350 10.54 6.29 -17.25
CA THR A 350 9.14 5.90 -17.03
C THR A 350 8.16 7.05 -17.29
N ILE A 351 8.52 8.28 -16.89
CA ILE A 351 7.64 9.46 -16.94
C ILE A 351 7.17 9.78 -18.36
N PRO A 352 8.04 9.97 -19.38
CA PRO A 352 7.58 10.34 -20.72
C PRO A 352 6.73 9.26 -21.40
N VAL A 353 6.85 8.00 -20.97
CA VAL A 353 6.08 6.88 -21.53
C VAL A 353 4.69 6.79 -20.90
N LEU A 354 4.62 6.83 -19.56
CA LEU A 354 3.36 6.62 -18.84
C LEU A 354 2.57 7.90 -18.59
N TYR A 355 3.25 9.05 -18.50
CA TYR A 355 2.68 10.35 -18.17
C TYR A 355 3.12 11.45 -19.16
N PRO A 356 2.78 11.33 -20.45
CA PRO A 356 3.25 12.26 -21.49
C PRO A 356 2.75 13.71 -21.31
N ALA A 357 1.79 13.96 -20.42
CA ALA A 357 1.24 15.29 -20.13
C ALA A 357 1.53 15.79 -18.70
N ALA A 358 2.35 15.07 -17.92
CA ALA A 358 2.70 15.46 -16.57
C ALA A 358 3.48 16.79 -16.54
N ASP A 359 3.42 17.46 -15.39
CA ASP A 359 4.10 18.73 -15.19
C ASP A 359 5.61 18.58 -15.42
N SER A 360 6.24 19.61 -15.99
CA SER A 360 7.69 19.70 -16.18
C SER A 360 8.51 19.59 -14.88
N LYS A 361 7.89 19.81 -13.72
CA LYS A 361 8.46 19.60 -12.38
C LYS A 361 8.41 18.14 -11.90
N SER A 362 8.05 17.20 -12.77
CA SER A 362 8.13 15.78 -12.46
C SER A 362 9.58 15.35 -12.23
N GLU A 363 9.78 14.45 -11.27
CA GLU A 363 11.08 14.03 -10.79
C GLU A 363 11.20 12.49 -10.78
N SER A 364 12.41 12.00 -10.60
CA SER A 364 12.66 10.58 -10.43
C SER A 364 13.88 10.35 -9.55
N PHE A 365 13.87 9.24 -8.81
CA PHE A 365 14.96 8.90 -7.92
C PHE A 365 15.21 7.40 -7.84
N VAL A 366 16.43 6.99 -8.16
CA VAL A 366 16.91 5.62 -7.91
C VAL A 366 17.58 5.58 -6.54
N VAL A 367 16.91 4.96 -5.58
CA VAL A 367 17.38 4.83 -4.20
C VAL A 367 18.57 3.87 -4.17
N PRO A 368 19.77 4.32 -3.76
CA PRO A 368 20.93 3.46 -3.69
C PRO A 368 20.71 2.34 -2.67
N ASP A 369 21.39 1.22 -2.88
CA ASP A 369 21.46 0.12 -1.90
C ASP A 369 20.09 -0.32 -1.36
N SER A 370 19.06 -0.34 -2.21
CA SER A 370 17.70 -0.74 -1.83
C SER A 370 17.14 -1.74 -2.82
N GLY A 371 16.41 -2.74 -2.31
CA GLY A 371 15.55 -3.63 -3.09
C GLY A 371 14.16 -3.03 -3.29
N HIS A 372 13.17 -3.91 -3.48
CA HIS A 372 11.79 -3.52 -3.78
C HIS A 372 11.07 -2.87 -2.59
N LEU A 373 11.11 -3.46 -1.39
CA LEU A 373 10.50 -2.85 -0.19
C LEU A 373 11.41 -1.78 0.39
N ILE A 374 11.49 -0.65 -0.29
CA ILE A 374 12.43 0.44 0.00
C ILE A 374 12.30 0.92 1.44
N ASN A 375 11.07 1.03 1.98
CA ASN A 375 10.81 1.44 3.37
C ASN A 375 11.45 0.51 4.41
N ALA A 376 11.82 -0.71 4.03
CA ALA A 376 12.43 -1.70 4.90
C ALA A 376 13.96 -1.79 4.76
N HIS A 377 14.59 -0.99 3.90
CA HIS A 377 16.05 -0.95 3.68
C HIS A 377 16.70 0.21 4.44
N TYR A 378 18.01 0.14 4.71
CA TYR A 378 18.74 1.18 5.45
C TYR A 378 18.59 2.58 4.83
N ASN A 379 18.45 2.65 3.50
CA ASN A 379 18.28 3.90 2.77
C ASN A 379 16.81 4.35 2.62
N ALA A 380 15.87 3.77 3.40
CA ALA A 380 14.47 4.21 3.43
C ALA A 380 14.32 5.73 3.62
N ARG A 381 15.16 6.33 4.48
CA ARG A 381 15.15 7.77 4.74
C ARG A 381 15.41 8.60 3.48
N ALA A 382 16.30 8.15 2.59
CA ALA A 382 16.59 8.87 1.35
C ALA A 382 15.35 8.94 0.43
N GLN A 383 14.54 7.87 0.37
CA GLN A 383 13.25 7.94 -0.31
C GLN A 383 12.30 8.91 0.40
N PHE A 384 12.22 8.86 1.74
CA PHE A 384 11.30 9.71 2.47
C PHE A 384 11.60 11.20 2.26
N ASP A 385 12.89 11.55 2.28
CA ASP A 385 13.35 12.91 2.00
C ASP A 385 13.06 13.29 0.55
N GLN A 386 13.35 12.43 -0.43
CA GLN A 386 13.00 12.67 -1.84
C GLN A 386 11.50 12.98 -2.02
N ILE A 387 10.63 12.14 -1.47
CA ILE A 387 9.19 12.31 -1.66
C ILE A 387 8.72 13.63 -1.03
N ASN A 388 9.11 13.90 0.21
CA ASN A 388 8.66 15.12 0.90
C ASN A 388 9.24 16.38 0.27
N ASP A 389 10.50 16.35 -0.18
CA ASP A 389 11.13 17.46 -0.89
C ASP A 389 10.47 17.71 -2.26
N PHE A 390 10.09 16.65 -2.98
CA PHE A 390 9.32 16.76 -4.22
C PHE A 390 7.98 17.47 -3.96
N LEU A 391 7.30 17.13 -2.87
CA LEU A 391 6.03 17.78 -2.53
C LEU A 391 6.22 19.27 -2.19
N ASP A 392 7.21 19.61 -1.38
CA ASP A 392 7.55 21.00 -1.02
C ASP A 392 7.93 21.83 -2.26
N ARG A 393 8.79 21.30 -3.15
CA ARG A 393 9.18 21.98 -4.41
C ARG A 393 8.00 22.23 -5.35
N ASN A 394 6.95 21.42 -5.26
CA ASN A 394 5.72 21.58 -6.04
C ASN A 394 4.67 22.46 -5.35
N GLY A 395 4.95 22.97 -4.14
CA GLY A 395 4.10 23.90 -3.41
C GLY A 395 2.90 23.24 -2.74
N PHE A 396 3.04 21.96 -2.38
CA PHE A 396 2.03 21.22 -1.63
C PHE A 396 2.21 21.36 -0.11
#